data_AF-A0A7W9UWJ3-F1
#
_entry.id   AF-A0A7W9UWJ3-F1
#
_cell.length_a   1.000
_cell.length_b   1.000
_cell.length_c   1.000
_cell.angle_alpha   90.00
_cell.angle_beta   90.00
_cell.angle_gamma   90.00
#
_symmetry.space_group_name_H-M   'P 1'
#
loop_
_entity.id
_entity.type
_entity.pdbx_description
1 polymer ?
#
loop_
_entity_poly.entity_id
_entity_poly.type
_entity_poly.pdbx_seq_one_letter_code
_entity_poly.pdbx_strand_id
1 'polypeptide(L)'
;MTLRLILSYLALALLVLLGLEIPLGYLYARGEESRFSQSVERDASMLAEVAEENIEKGNLTALPAMGREYAEANTSARVVIVDRTGQLLTDSADATATGTTLAGDPDIAAALRNQTTVTTRTGTDGTDVLAATPAPPSAAPCR
;
A
#
# COMPACT_ATOMS: atom_id res chain seq x y z
N MET A 1 -7.07 -58.00 -5.43
CA MET A 1 -6.55 -57.39 -6.69
C MET A 1 -7.18 -56.03 -7.03
N THR A 2 -8.37 -55.72 -6.53
CA THR A 2 -9.05 -54.43 -6.70
C THR A 2 -8.34 -53.25 -6.02
N LEU A 3 -7.66 -53.47 -4.89
CA LEU A 3 -6.91 -52.42 -4.18
C LEU A 3 -5.80 -51.79 -5.04
N ARG A 4 -5.15 -52.58 -5.91
CA ARG A 4 -4.13 -52.08 -6.85
C ARG A 4 -4.72 -51.17 -7.93
N LEU A 5 -5.92 -51.50 -8.41
CA LEU A 5 -6.63 -50.68 -9.39
C LEU A 5 -7.15 -49.38 -8.77
N ILE A 6 -7.70 -49.45 -7.54
CA ILE A 6 -8.18 -48.28 -6.80
C ILE A 6 -7.00 -47.33 -6.49
N LEU A 7 -5.86 -47.84 -6.04
CA LEU A 7 -4.67 -47.03 -5.78
C LEU A 7 -4.15 -46.35 -7.04
N SER A 8 -4.13 -47.07 -8.17
CA SER A 8 -3.70 -46.48 -9.45
C SER A 8 -4.65 -45.37 -9.91
N TYR A 9 -5.96 -45.57 -9.77
CA TYR A 9 -6.95 -44.57 -10.17
C TYR A 9 -6.93 -43.35 -9.24
N LEU A 10 -6.73 -43.58 -7.94
CA LEU A 10 -6.56 -42.52 -6.94
C LEU A 10 -5.28 -41.71 -7.19
N ALA A 11 -4.17 -42.37 -7.47
CA ALA A 11 -2.90 -41.70 -7.79
C ALA A 11 -3.01 -40.88 -9.07
N LEU A 12 -3.69 -41.40 -10.11
CA LEU A 12 -3.95 -40.67 -11.34
C LEU A 12 -4.84 -39.45 -11.10
N ALA A 13 -5.92 -39.61 -10.33
CA ALA A 13 -6.79 -38.51 -9.97
C ALA A 13 -6.05 -37.41 -9.19
N LEU A 14 -5.22 -37.79 -8.21
CA LEU A 14 -4.38 -36.85 -7.45
C LEU A 14 -3.34 -36.15 -8.33
N LEU A 15 -2.71 -36.86 -9.26
CA LEU A 15 -1.76 -36.28 -10.21
C LEU A 15 -2.42 -35.21 -11.09
N VAL A 16 -3.62 -35.50 -11.59
CA VAL A 16 -4.42 -34.56 -12.40
C VAL A 16 -4.88 -33.37 -11.55
N LEU A 17 -5.33 -33.62 -10.31
CA LEU A 17 -5.73 -32.56 -9.39
C LEU A 17 -4.56 -31.62 -9.11
N LEU A 18 -3.40 -32.15 -8.69
CA LEU A 18 -2.20 -31.34 -8.44
C LEU A 18 -1.76 -30.58 -9.70
N GLY A 19 -1.80 -31.23 -10.87
CA GLY A 19 -1.37 -30.65 -12.13
C GLY A 19 -2.23 -29.47 -12.59
N LEU A 20 -3.49 -29.39 -12.18
CA LEU A 20 -4.37 -28.24 -12.46
C LEU A 20 -4.43 -27.25 -11.29
N GLU A 21 -4.61 -27.75 -10.07
CA GLU A 21 -4.89 -26.96 -8.88
C GLU A 21 -3.67 -26.16 -8.42
N ILE A 22 -2.46 -26.72 -8.50
CA ILE A 22 -1.23 -26.00 -8.13
C ILE A 22 -0.97 -24.82 -9.07
N PRO A 23 -0.94 -24.97 -10.40
CA PRO A 23 -0.70 -23.83 -11.29
C PRO A 23 -1.85 -22.83 -11.25
N LEU A 24 -3.10 -23.26 -11.07
CA LEU A 24 -4.23 -22.34 -10.89
C LEU A 24 -4.10 -21.56 -9.58
N GLY A 25 -3.77 -22.21 -8.47
CA GLY A 25 -3.51 -21.55 -7.19
C GLY A 25 -2.31 -20.61 -7.23
N TYR A 26 -1.23 -20.99 -7.91
CA TYR A 26 -0.05 -20.15 -8.09
C TYR A 26 -0.34 -18.93 -8.97
N LEU A 27 -1.07 -19.10 -10.08
CA LEU A 27 -1.48 -17.98 -10.94
C LEU A 27 -2.49 -17.07 -10.24
N TYR A 28 -3.39 -17.61 -9.41
CA TYR A 28 -4.37 -16.84 -8.65
C TYR A 28 -3.70 -16.04 -7.52
N ALA A 29 -2.81 -16.68 -6.75
CA ALA A 29 -2.03 -16.02 -5.71
C ALA A 29 -1.16 -14.87 -6.26
N ARG A 30 -0.63 -15.01 -7.47
CA ARG A 30 0.13 -13.94 -8.15
C ARG A 30 -0.75 -12.81 -8.71
N GLY A 31 -2.04 -13.06 -8.90
CA GLY A 31 -3.00 -12.11 -9.46
C GLY A 31 -3.61 -11.14 -8.44
N GLU A 32 -3.68 -11.53 -7.16
CA GLU A 32 -4.24 -10.70 -6.08
C GLU A 32 -3.27 -9.59 -5.64
N GLU A 33 -1.97 -9.87 -5.61
CA GLU A 33 -0.95 -8.91 -5.16
C GLU A 33 -0.78 -7.70 -6.10
N SER A 34 -0.87 -7.93 -7.43
CA SER A 34 -0.71 -6.86 -8.43
C SER A 34 -1.95 -5.95 -8.55
N ARG A 35 -3.15 -6.49 -8.34
CA ARG A 35 -4.40 -5.71 -8.48
C ARG A 35 -4.66 -4.86 -7.23
N PHE A 36 -4.33 -5.37 -6.05
CA PHE A 36 -4.44 -4.61 -4.82
C PHE A 36 -3.42 -3.46 -4.77
N SER A 37 -2.17 -3.73 -5.16
CA SER A 37 -1.12 -2.70 -5.21
C SER A 37 -1.43 -1.56 -6.18
N GLN A 38 -1.98 -1.87 -7.37
CA GLN A 38 -2.38 -0.82 -8.34
C GLN A 38 -3.54 0.05 -7.84
N SER A 39 -4.49 -0.52 -7.09
CA SER A 39 -5.58 0.26 -6.50
C SER A 39 -5.06 1.21 -5.43
N VAL A 40 -4.21 0.70 -4.53
CA VAL A 40 -3.63 1.49 -3.44
C VAL A 40 -2.72 2.60 -3.97
N GLU A 41 -1.92 2.33 -5.00
CA GLU A 41 -1.08 3.36 -5.64
C GLU A 41 -1.93 4.46 -6.28
N ARG A 42 -3.02 4.08 -6.96
CA ARG A 42 -3.94 5.04 -7.59
C ARG A 42 -4.66 5.90 -6.56
N ASP A 43 -5.11 5.30 -5.46
CA ASP A 43 -5.80 6.03 -4.40
C ASP A 43 -4.84 6.95 -3.63
N ALA A 44 -3.61 6.48 -3.35
CA ALA A 44 -2.56 7.30 -2.75
C ALA A 44 -2.19 8.51 -3.62
N SER A 45 -2.15 8.33 -4.95
CA SER A 45 -1.87 9.41 -5.90
C SER A 45 -2.98 10.46 -5.92
N MET A 46 -4.26 10.03 -5.93
CA MET A 46 -5.39 10.96 -5.86
C MET A 46 -5.41 11.74 -4.54
N LEU A 47 -5.12 11.07 -3.42
CA LEU A 47 -5.07 11.72 -2.11
C LEU A 47 -3.89 12.71 -2.01
N ALA A 48 -2.74 12.39 -2.61
CA ALA A 48 -1.58 13.28 -2.67
C ALA A 48 -1.88 14.57 -3.46
N GLU A 49 -2.58 14.48 -4.59
CA GLU A 49 -2.97 15.64 -5.40
C GLU A 49 -3.92 16.58 -4.63
N VAL A 50 -4.94 16.01 -3.95
CA VAL A 50 -5.87 16.79 -3.11
C VAL A 50 -5.14 17.41 -1.91
N ALA A 51 -4.22 16.68 -1.29
CA ALA A 51 -3.43 17.19 -0.17
C ALA A 51 -2.52 18.35 -0.60
N GLU A 52 -1.86 18.23 -1.76
CA GLU A 52 -1.03 19.30 -2.32
C GLU A 52 -1.83 20.58 -2.57
N GLU A 53 -3.01 20.49 -3.19
CA GLU A 53 -3.86 21.65 -3.45
C GLU A 53 -4.24 22.39 -2.13
N ASN A 54 -4.47 21.65 -1.04
CA ASN A 54 -4.75 22.24 0.26
C ASN A 54 -3.50 22.87 0.90
N ILE A 55 -2.33 22.26 0.72
CA ILE A 55 -1.05 22.80 1.20
C ILE A 55 -0.71 24.09 0.44
N GLU A 56 -0.86 24.14 -0.89
CA GLU A 56 -0.64 25.34 -1.70
C GLU A 56 -1.58 26.49 -1.34
N LYS A 57 -2.84 26.17 -1.04
CA LYS A 57 -3.83 27.15 -0.56
C LYS A 57 -3.63 27.55 0.92
N GLY A 58 -2.65 26.97 1.61
CA GLY A 58 -2.37 27.22 3.02
C GLY A 58 -3.41 26.66 3.99
N ASN A 59 -4.30 25.79 3.53
CA ASN A 59 -5.38 25.19 4.33
C ASN A 59 -4.91 23.94 5.07
N LEU A 60 -3.89 24.10 5.93
CA LEU A 60 -3.30 22.99 6.67
C LEU A 60 -4.25 22.35 7.69
N THR A 61 -5.31 23.06 8.06
CA THR A 61 -6.36 22.60 8.98
C THR A 61 -7.30 21.55 8.39
N ALA A 62 -7.37 21.42 7.07
CA ALA A 62 -8.26 20.45 6.40
C ALA A 62 -7.62 19.05 6.26
N LEU A 63 -6.29 18.94 6.30
CA LEU A 63 -5.58 17.66 6.09
C LEU A 63 -5.90 16.58 7.13
N PRO A 64 -6.01 16.87 8.45
CA PRO A 64 -6.36 15.85 9.44
C PRO A 64 -7.75 15.25 9.19
N ALA A 65 -8.72 16.07 8.79
CA ALA A 65 -10.08 15.62 8.49
C ALA A 65 -10.11 14.70 7.26
N MET A 66 -9.38 15.04 6.20
CA MET A 66 -9.27 14.21 4.99
C MET A 66 -8.59 12.87 5.27
N GLY A 67 -7.49 12.88 6.03
CA GLY A 67 -6.79 11.64 6.41
C GLY A 67 -7.67 10.71 7.24
N ARG A 68 -8.47 11.26 8.16
CA ARG A 68 -9.45 10.49 8.94
C ARG A 68 -10.60 9.95 8.10
N GLU A 69 -11.20 10.76 7.23
CA GLU A 69 -12.30 10.34 6.37
C GLU A 69 -11.89 9.16 5.46
N TYR A 70 -10.67 9.20 4.92
CA TYR A 70 -10.13 8.10 4.13
C TYR A 70 -9.84 6.84 4.96
N ALA A 71 -9.32 7.01 6.18
CA ALA A 71 -9.08 5.92 7.13
C ALA A 71 -10.38 5.28 7.66
N GLU A 72 -11.44 6.07 7.81
CA GLU A 72 -12.77 5.59 8.22
C GLU A 72 -13.49 4.85 7.08
N ALA A 73 -13.32 5.29 5.82
CA ALA A 73 -13.88 4.62 4.64
C ALA A 73 -13.17 3.29 4.33
N ASN A 74 -11.88 3.18 4.65
CA ASN A 74 -11.07 1.98 4.44
C ASN A 74 -10.65 1.41 5.80
N THR A 75 -11.50 0.56 6.38
CA THR A 75 -11.23 -0.15 7.64
C THR A 75 -9.79 -0.70 7.63
N SER A 76 -8.90 -0.13 8.46
CA SER A 76 -7.45 -0.41 8.62
C SER A 76 -6.43 0.35 7.74
N ALA A 77 -6.82 1.42 7.05
CA ALA A 77 -5.86 2.32 6.39
C ALA A 77 -5.30 3.38 7.37
N ARG A 78 -3.99 3.66 7.30
CA ARG A 78 -3.33 4.78 7.98
C ARG A 78 -2.71 5.71 6.94
N VAL A 79 -3.00 6.99 7.04
CA VAL A 79 -2.49 8.03 6.15
C VAL A 79 -1.55 8.94 6.93
N VAL A 80 -0.35 9.12 6.40
CA VAL A 80 0.69 10.00 6.97
C VAL A 80 1.05 11.02 5.91
N ILE A 81 0.94 12.31 6.23
CA ILE A 81 1.28 13.39 5.31
C ILE A 81 2.48 14.15 5.87
N VAL A 82 3.54 14.24 5.07
CA VAL A 82 4.79 14.93 5.43
C VAL A 82 5.05 16.10 4.50
N ASP A 83 5.81 17.07 4.97
CA ASP A 83 6.30 18.18 4.15
C ASP A 83 7.55 17.80 3.33
N ARG A 84 8.04 18.73 2.49
CA ARG A 84 9.24 18.55 1.67
C ARG A 84 10.54 18.40 2.48
N THR A 85 10.52 18.70 3.78
CA THR A 85 11.65 18.48 4.69
C THR A 85 11.55 17.15 5.44
N GLY A 86 10.45 16.41 5.25
CA GLY A 86 10.15 15.17 5.95
C GLY A 86 9.59 15.37 7.36
N GLN A 87 9.04 16.55 7.67
CA GLN A 87 8.30 16.79 8.91
C GLN A 87 6.85 16.36 8.76
N LEU A 88 6.32 15.70 9.79
CA LEU A 88 4.95 15.25 9.84
C LEU A 88 3.97 16.43 9.94
N LEU A 89 3.08 16.54 8.97
CA LEU A 89 1.97 17.50 8.97
C LEU A 89 0.70 16.87 9.56
N THR A 90 0.41 15.62 9.21
CA THR A 90 -0.79 14.91 9.69
C THR A 90 -0.60 13.41 9.74
N ASP A 91 -1.23 12.77 10.74
CA ASP A 91 -1.30 11.31 10.88
C ASP A 91 -2.75 10.95 11.22
N SER A 92 -3.42 10.18 10.35
CA SER A 92 -4.83 9.83 10.54
C SER A 92 -5.09 8.95 11.76
N ALA A 93 -4.05 8.27 12.28
CA ALA A 93 -4.15 7.43 13.46
C ALA A 93 -3.77 8.16 14.76
N ASP A 94 -3.37 9.44 14.69
CA ASP A 94 -2.84 10.24 15.82
C ASP A 94 -1.72 9.52 16.60
N ALA A 95 -1.02 8.57 15.96
CA ALA A 95 -0.01 7.73 16.59
C ALA A 95 1.34 8.44 16.70
N THR A 96 1.57 9.46 15.85
CA THR A 96 2.81 10.26 15.81
C THR A 96 2.48 11.73 15.96
N ALA A 97 3.22 12.44 16.80
CA ALA A 97 3.00 13.88 17.02
C ALA A 97 3.39 14.71 15.79
N THR A 98 2.53 15.65 15.37
CA THR A 98 2.82 16.64 14.32
C THR A 98 4.15 17.36 14.61
N GLY A 99 4.94 17.59 13.56
CA GLY A 99 6.29 18.17 13.65
C GLY A 99 7.40 17.14 13.92
N THR A 100 7.08 15.87 14.15
CA THR A 100 8.09 14.80 14.22
C THR A 100 8.75 14.61 12.86
N THR A 101 10.08 14.50 12.83
CA THR A 101 10.81 14.22 11.60
C THR A 101 10.73 12.74 11.25
N LEU A 102 10.16 12.44 10.07
CA LEU A 102 10.08 11.09 9.50
C LEU A 102 11.03 10.91 8.30
N ALA A 103 11.93 11.86 8.04
CA ALA A 103 12.93 11.79 6.96
C ALA A 103 13.90 10.60 7.06
N GLY A 104 13.98 9.94 8.24
CA GLY A 104 14.76 8.72 8.44
C GLY A 104 14.06 7.44 7.95
N ASP A 105 12.76 7.50 7.64
CA ASP A 105 12.04 6.36 7.05
C ASP A 105 12.50 6.18 5.59
N PRO A 106 12.92 4.97 5.17
CA PRO A 106 13.44 4.74 3.84
C PRO A 106 12.43 5.06 2.71
N ASP A 107 11.14 4.83 2.94
CA ASP A 107 10.10 5.04 1.92
C ASP A 107 9.81 6.54 1.75
N ILE A 108 9.78 7.28 2.87
CA ILE A 108 9.67 8.75 2.87
C ILE A 108 10.92 9.37 2.26
N ALA A 109 12.12 8.87 2.60
CA ALA A 109 13.37 9.35 2.02
C ALA A 109 13.45 9.09 0.51
N ALA A 110 12.87 7.99 0.01
CA ALA A 110 12.76 7.71 -1.42
C ALA A 110 11.79 8.70 -2.10
N ALA A 111 10.62 8.93 -1.51
CA ALA A 111 9.65 9.91 -2.02
C ALA A 111 10.21 11.33 -2.06
N LEU A 112 10.95 11.76 -1.02
CA LEU A 112 11.67 13.04 -1.00
C LEU A 112 12.75 13.16 -2.10
N ARG A 113 13.24 12.03 -2.64
CA ARG A 113 14.13 11.96 -3.81
C ARG A 113 13.38 11.83 -5.14
N ASN A 114 12.07 12.10 -5.14
CA ASN A 114 11.15 11.93 -6.28
C ASN A 114 11.02 10.48 -6.77
N GLN A 115 11.05 9.51 -5.86
CA GLN A 115 10.84 8.10 -6.19
C GLN A 115 9.57 7.59 -5.51
N THR A 116 8.55 7.24 -6.32
CA THR A 116 7.37 6.54 -5.83
C THR A 116 7.76 5.13 -5.40
N THR A 117 7.43 4.77 -4.17
CA THR A 117 7.76 3.48 -3.58
C THR A 117 6.49 2.79 -3.08
N VAL A 118 6.34 1.52 -3.43
CA VAL A 118 5.30 0.63 -2.88
C VAL A 118 6.01 -0.54 -2.23
N THR A 119 5.84 -0.67 -0.92
CA THR A 119 6.54 -1.65 -0.09
C THR A 119 5.56 -2.38 0.81
N THR A 120 5.73 -3.69 0.95
CA THR A 120 5.10 -4.44 2.03
C THR A 120 6.04 -4.40 3.22
N ARG A 121 5.59 -3.85 4.35
CA ARG A 121 6.35 -3.76 5.60
C ARG A 121 5.60 -4.52 6.67
N THR A 122 6.30 -5.29 7.50
CA THR A 122 5.67 -5.88 8.68
C THR A 122 5.52 -4.80 9.75
N GLY A 123 4.28 -4.49 10.12
CA GLY A 123 3.93 -3.57 11.20
C GLY A 123 4.40 -4.07 12.56
N THR A 124 4.37 -3.18 13.56
CA THR A 124 4.79 -3.48 14.94
C THR A 124 4.01 -4.62 15.58
N ASP A 125 2.82 -4.89 15.06
CA ASP A 125 1.90 -5.92 15.55
C ASP A 125 2.14 -7.28 14.86
N GLY A 126 3.16 -7.38 14.00
CA GLY A 126 3.50 -8.59 13.25
C GLY A 126 2.65 -8.81 12.00
N THR A 127 1.80 -7.86 11.63
CA THR A 127 0.96 -7.88 10.42
C THR A 127 1.70 -7.27 9.25
N ASP A 128 1.60 -7.85 8.06
CA ASP A 128 2.12 -7.23 6.84
C ASP A 128 1.19 -6.08 6.42
N VAL A 129 1.74 -4.87 6.36
CA VAL A 129 1.08 -3.65 5.89
C VAL A 129 1.63 -3.28 4.52
N LEU A 130 0.74 -2.98 3.58
CA LEU A 130 1.12 -2.41 2.29
C LEU A 130 1.19 -0.89 2.43
N ALA A 131 2.37 -0.32 2.18
CA ALA A 131 2.60 1.11 2.19
C ALA A 131 2.87 1.61 0.75
N ALA A 132 2.19 2.69 0.37
CA ALA A 132 2.48 3.42 -0.86
C ALA A 132 2.89 4.84 -0.49
N THR A 133 4.09 5.24 -0.89
CA THR A 133 4.59 6.61 -0.70
C THR A 133 4.82 7.22 -2.08
N PRO A 134 3.86 8.00 -2.61
CA PRO A 134 4.03 8.66 -3.89
C PRO A 134 5.12 9.74 -3.79
N ALA A 135 5.91 9.88 -4.86
CA ALA A 135 6.75 11.05 -5.02
C ALA A 135 5.88 12.33 -5.05
N PRO A 136 6.38 13.46 -4.54
CA PRO A 136 5.69 14.73 -4.74
C PRO A 136 5.56 14.96 -6.26
N PRO A 137 4.39 15.39 -6.74
CA PRO A 137 4.24 15.72 -8.15
C PRO A 137 5.29 16.77 -8.49
N SER A 138 6.06 16.50 -9.55
CA SER A 138 7.12 17.39 -9.97
C SER A 138 6.50 18.77 -10.13
N ALA A 139 6.93 19.73 -9.30
CA ALA A 139 6.64 21.13 -9.52
C ALA A 139 7.09 21.44 -10.96
N ALA A 140 6.14 21.45 -11.88
CA ALA A 140 6.38 22.00 -13.20
C ALA A 140 6.89 23.42 -12.92
N PRO A 141 8.05 23.83 -13.45
CA PRO A 141 8.53 25.18 -13.22
C PRO A 141 7.47 26.12 -13.77
N CYS A 142 6.76 26.84 -12.88
CA CYS A 142 5.95 27.98 -13.26
C CYS A 142 6.85 28.91 -14.07
N ARG A 143 6.55 29.03 -15.35
CA ARG A 143 7.22 29.93 -16.28
C ARG A 143 6.31 31.10 -16.60
#